data_AF-G1E697-F1
#
_entry.id   AF-G1E697-F1
#
_cell.length_a   1.000
_cell.length_b   1.000
_cell.length_c   1.000
_cell.angle_alpha   90.00
_cell.angle_beta   90.00
_cell.angle_gamma   90.00
#
_symmetry.space_group_name_H-M   'P 1'
#
loop_
_entity.id
_entity.type
_entity.pdbx_description
1 polymer ?
#
loop_
_entity_poly.entity_id
_entity_poly.type
_entity_poly.pdbx_seq_one_letter_code
_entity_poly.pdbx_strand_id
1 'polypeptide(L)'
;MSQLPVIFRRELGSYFATPLAYVFILIFLVLSGVFTFYLGGFYERGQADLVPFFSFHTWLYLFLIPAIAMRLWAEERKSGSIELLMTLPITRFEAVTGKFLAAWVFAGIALLLTFPMVITVNYLGEPDNGAILAGYFGSWLLAGA
;
A
#
# COMPACT_ATOMS: atom_id res chain seq x y z
N MET A 1 -9.42 -4.64 -28.08
CA MET A 1 -8.43 -5.28 -27.18
C MET A 1 -8.29 -4.36 -25.99
N SER A 2 -8.59 -4.84 -24.77
CA SER A 2 -8.52 -4.00 -23.57
C SER A 2 -7.09 -3.49 -23.35
N GLN A 3 -6.90 -2.18 -23.26
CA GLN A 3 -5.58 -1.56 -23.02
C GLN A 3 -5.22 -1.56 -21.52
N LEU A 4 -6.17 -1.92 -20.66
CA LEU A 4 -6.04 -1.98 -19.20
C LEU A 4 -4.79 -2.71 -18.68
N PRO A 5 -4.47 -3.96 -19.07
CA PRO A 5 -3.29 -4.67 -18.56
C PRO A 5 -1.96 -4.01 -18.97
N VAL A 6 -1.93 -3.34 -20.13
CA VAL A 6 -0.75 -2.61 -20.60
C VAL A 6 -0.52 -1.38 -19.74
N ILE A 7 -1.58 -0.62 -19.45
CA ILE A 7 -1.53 0.56 -18.57
C ILE A 7 -1.10 0.12 -17.17
N PHE A 8 -1.77 -0.87 -16.59
CA PHE A 8 -1.43 -1.38 -15.26
C PHE A 8 0.05 -1.74 -15.12
N ARG A 9 0.59 -2.53 -16.06
CA ARG A 9 2.00 -2.96 -16.02
C ARG A 9 2.96 -1.78 -16.18
N ARG A 10 2.62 -0.81 -17.02
CA ARG A 10 3.40 0.42 -17.21
C ARG A 10 3.44 1.26 -15.93
N GLU A 11 2.28 1.51 -15.33
CA GLU A 11 2.18 2.32 -14.10
C GLU A 11 2.87 1.62 -12.92
N LEU A 12 2.69 0.31 -12.78
CA LEU A 12 3.37 -0.48 -11.74
C LEU A 12 4.89 -0.42 -11.91
N GLY A 13 5.39 -0.55 -13.15
CA GLY A 13 6.82 -0.40 -13.45
C GLY A 13 7.35 1.02 -13.16
N SER A 14 6.55 2.05 -13.42
CA SER A 14 6.87 3.45 -13.11
C SER A 14 7.06 3.70 -11.61
N TYR A 15 6.33 2.98 -10.74
CA TYR A 15 6.56 3.06 -9.30
C TYR A 15 7.97 2.62 -8.93
N PHE A 16 8.39 1.42 -9.32
CA PHE A 16 9.69 0.87 -8.96
C PHE A 16 10.88 1.48 -9.69
N ALA A 17 10.64 2.22 -10.78
CA ALA A 17 11.66 2.97 -11.48
C ALA A 17 12.11 4.24 -10.72
N THR A 18 11.29 4.76 -9.79
CA THR A 18 11.65 5.98 -9.05
C THR A 18 12.09 5.68 -7.61
N PRO A 19 13.11 6.41 -7.09
CA PRO A 19 13.55 6.27 -5.71
C PRO A 19 12.44 6.52 -4.68
N LEU A 20 11.46 7.35 -5.04
CA LEU A 20 10.39 7.78 -4.14
C LEU A 20 9.51 6.62 -3.67
N ALA A 21 9.27 5.61 -4.52
CA ALA A 21 8.50 4.43 -4.14
C ALA A 21 9.16 3.64 -3.00
N TYR A 22 10.49 3.52 -3.05
CA TYR A 22 11.26 2.84 -1.99
C TYR A 22 11.23 3.63 -0.68
N VAL A 23 11.35 4.97 -0.76
CA VAL A 23 11.21 5.85 0.42
C VAL A 23 9.83 5.69 1.05
N PHE A 24 8.78 5.63 0.23
CA PHE A 24 7.43 5.39 0.71
C PHE A 24 7.31 4.06 1.47
N ILE A 25 7.78 2.96 0.88
CA ILE A 25 7.74 1.62 1.50
C ILE A 25 8.49 1.63 2.82
N LEU A 26 9.67 2.26 2.86
CA LEU A 26 10.48 2.37 4.06
C LEU A 26 9.76 3.15 5.17
N ILE A 27 9.17 4.31 4.84
CA ILE A 27 8.40 5.11 5.81
C ILE A 27 7.20 4.30 6.32
N PHE A 28 6.48 3.62 5.44
CA PHE A 28 5.35 2.79 5.82
C PHE A 28 5.75 1.66 6.78
N LEU A 29 6.84 0.95 6.50
CA LEU A 29 7.37 -0.12 7.35
C LEU A 29 7.80 0.40 8.72
N VAL A 30 8.58 1.49 8.74
CA VAL A 30 9.10 2.09 9.98
C VAL A 30 7.95 2.60 10.84
N LEU A 31 7.00 3.37 10.28
CA LEU A 31 5.88 3.89 11.03
C LEU A 31 4.97 2.77 11.54
N SER A 32 4.69 1.75 10.72
CA SER A 32 3.92 0.58 11.15
C SER A 32 4.59 -0.14 12.32
N GLY A 33 5.93 -0.26 12.30
CA GLY A 33 6.69 -0.86 13.39
C GLY A 33 6.65 0.00 14.66
N VAL A 34 6.95 1.29 14.55
CA VAL A 34 6.92 2.22 15.69
C VAL A 34 5.53 2.28 16.32
N PHE A 35 4.48 2.33 15.51
CA PHE A 35 3.10 2.38 16.02
C PHE A 35 2.71 1.08 16.72
N THR A 36 3.20 -0.06 16.26
CA THR A 36 2.91 -1.35 16.89
C THR A 36 3.68 -1.54 18.20
N PHE A 37 5.01 -1.33 18.18
CA PHE A 37 5.86 -1.62 19.33
C PHE A 37 5.87 -0.51 20.39
N TYR A 38 5.89 0.76 19.98
CA TYR A 38 6.02 1.89 20.88
C TYR A 38 4.65 2.46 21.30
N LEU A 39 3.85 2.94 20.34
CA LEU A 39 2.53 3.53 20.66
C LEU A 39 1.48 2.49 21.07
N GLY A 40 1.54 1.30 20.47
CA GLY A 40 0.66 0.18 20.79
C GLY A 40 1.05 -0.57 22.06
N GLY A 41 2.14 -0.19 22.73
CA GLY A 41 2.59 -0.81 23.98
C GLY A 41 2.68 -2.33 23.89
N PHE A 42 3.19 -2.87 22.78
CA PHE A 42 3.19 -4.32 22.52
C PHE A 42 3.81 -5.12 23.68
N TYR A 43 4.93 -4.64 24.21
CA TYR A 43 5.60 -5.28 25.35
C TYR A 43 4.84 -5.09 26.67
N GLU A 44 4.18 -3.95 26.86
CA GLU A 44 3.46 -3.61 28.10
C GLU A 44 2.13 -4.38 28.21
N ARG A 45 1.50 -4.71 27.08
CA ARG A 45 0.24 -5.48 27.06
C ARG A 45 0.43 -6.96 27.40
N GLY A 46 1.65 -7.49 27.31
CA GLY A 46 1.94 -8.90 27.61
C GLY A 46 1.14 -9.89 26.75
N GLN A 47 0.56 -9.41 25.64
CA GLN A 47 -0.21 -10.19 24.68
C GLN A 47 0.48 -10.12 23.32
N ALA A 48 0.74 -11.29 22.75
CA ALA A 48 1.29 -11.41 21.41
C ALA A 48 0.17 -11.27 20.37
N ASP A 49 -0.35 -10.05 20.19
CA ASP A 49 -1.43 -9.74 19.24
C ASP A 49 -1.10 -8.57 18.30
N LEU A 50 -1.66 -8.59 17.08
CA LEU A 50 -1.49 -7.53 16.08
C LEU A 50 -2.67 -6.53 16.05
N VAL A 51 -3.54 -6.53 17.05
CA VAL A 51 -4.70 -5.62 17.11
C VAL A 51 -4.31 -4.13 17.00
N PRO A 52 -3.24 -3.62 17.67
CA PRO A 52 -2.85 -2.22 17.51
C PRO A 52 -2.28 -1.93 16.13
N PHE A 53 -1.56 -2.89 15.54
CA PHE A 53 -1.03 -2.76 14.19
C PHE A 53 -2.18 -2.46 13.22
N PHE A 54 -3.26 -3.26 13.25
CA PHE A 54 -4.44 -3.04 12.42
C PHE A 54 -5.23 -1.78 12.79
N SER A 55 -5.25 -1.39 14.07
CA SER A 55 -5.93 -0.17 14.52
C SER A 55 -5.26 1.11 13.99
N PHE A 56 -3.93 1.11 13.91
CA PHE A 56 -3.17 2.23 13.36
C PHE A 56 -3.07 2.24 11.83
N HIS A 57 -3.45 1.15 11.15
CA HIS A 57 -3.46 1.09 9.68
C HIS A 57 -4.34 2.17 9.05
N THR A 58 -5.53 2.42 9.61
CA THR A 58 -6.45 3.45 9.10
C THR A 58 -5.79 4.84 9.09
N TRP A 59 -5.09 5.18 10.17
CA TRP A 59 -4.40 6.46 10.30
C TRP A 59 -3.21 6.57 9.34
N LEU A 60 -2.44 5.49 9.18
CA LEU A 60 -1.33 5.44 8.23
C LEU A 60 -1.83 5.61 6.80
N TYR A 61 -2.88 4.88 6.43
CA TYR A 61 -3.43 4.89 5.07
C TYR A 61 -4.06 6.22 4.70
N LEU A 62 -4.66 6.92 5.66
CA LEU A 62 -5.24 8.25 5.44
C LEU A 62 -4.23 9.25 4.87
N PHE A 63 -2.95 9.16 5.26
CA PHE A 63 -1.90 10.02 4.72
C PHE A 63 -1.18 9.39 3.52
N LEU A 64 -0.90 8.10 3.60
CA LEU A 64 0.00 7.42 2.69
C LEU A 64 -0.66 7.03 1.36
N ILE A 65 -1.91 6.57 1.38
CA ILE A 65 -2.63 6.17 0.15
C ILE A 65 -2.85 7.37 -0.79
N PRO A 66 -3.35 8.54 -0.31
CA PRO A 66 -3.48 9.71 -1.18
C PRO A 66 -2.15 10.18 -1.76
N ALA A 67 -1.05 10.09 -0.99
CA ALA A 67 0.28 10.46 -1.47
C ALA A 67 0.72 9.58 -2.66
N ILE A 68 0.51 8.27 -2.59
CA ILE A 68 0.79 7.34 -3.71
C ILE A 68 -0.11 7.63 -4.91
N ALA A 69 -1.40 7.83 -4.68
CA ALA A 69 -2.40 7.99 -5.73
C ALA A 69 -2.24 9.32 -6.48
N MET A 70 -2.01 10.43 -5.76
CA MET A 70 -1.82 11.75 -6.36
C MET A 70 -0.57 11.81 -7.22
N ARG A 71 0.48 11.07 -6.86
CA ARG A 71 1.73 11.01 -7.63
C ARG A 71 1.51 10.56 -9.07
N LEU A 72 0.70 9.53 -9.31
CA LEU A 72 0.40 9.01 -10.67
C LEU A 72 -0.11 10.09 -11.62
N TRP A 73 -0.89 11.02 -11.09
CA TRP A 73 -1.49 12.11 -11.86
C TRP A 73 -0.59 13.33 -11.91
N ALA A 74 0.12 13.63 -10.81
CA ALA A 74 1.04 14.76 -10.72
C ALA A 74 2.26 14.58 -11.64
N GLU A 75 2.82 13.38 -11.72
CA GLU A 75 3.96 13.08 -12.61
C GLU A 75 3.58 13.21 -14.09
N GLU A 76 2.37 12.78 -14.47
CA GLU A 76 1.87 12.95 -15.84
C GLU A 76 1.57 14.40 -16.19
N ARG A 77 0.97 15.16 -15.26
CA ARG A 77 0.74 16.60 -15.45
C ARG A 77 2.06 17.38 -15.55
N LYS A 78 3.06 17.04 -14.73
CA LYS A 78 4.36 17.68 -14.73
C LYS A 78 5.17 17.38 -16.00
N SER A 79 5.06 16.17 -16.53
CA SER A 79 5.77 15.75 -17.75
C SER A 79 5.07 16.15 -19.05
N GLY A 80 3.83 16.68 -19.00
CA GLY A 80 3.02 16.97 -20.17
C GLY A 80 2.50 15.72 -20.91
N SER A 81 2.83 14.52 -20.41
CA SER A 81 2.41 13.25 -21.02
C SER A 81 0.91 13.00 -20.96
N ILE A 82 0.18 13.76 -20.14
CA ILE A 82 -1.28 13.69 -20.06
C ILE A 82 -1.95 14.02 -21.40
N GLU A 83 -1.38 14.94 -22.19
CA GLU A 83 -1.92 15.30 -23.50
C GLU A 83 -1.78 14.14 -24.50
N LEU A 84 -0.62 13.47 -24.48
CA LEU A 84 -0.38 12.26 -25.28
C LEU A 84 -1.33 11.12 -24.88
N LEU A 85 -1.57 10.96 -23.58
CA LEU A 85 -2.46 9.92 -23.07
C LEU A 85 -3.91 10.17 -23.50
N MET A 86 -4.32 11.43 -23.62
CA MET A 86 -5.65 11.82 -24.09
C MET A 86 -5.82 11.76 -25.61
N THR A 87 -4.74 11.78 -26.40
CA THR A 87 -4.81 11.62 -27.87
C THR A 87 -4.74 10.16 -28.31
N LEU A 88 -4.25 9.26 -27.46
CA LEU A 88 -4.27 7.82 -27.70
C LEU A 88 -5.72 7.26 -27.65
N PRO A 89 -6.03 6.19 -28.41
CA PRO A 89 -7.36 5.56 -28.45
C PRO A 89 -7.62 4.72 -27.19
N ILE A 90 -7.52 5.34 -26.01
CA ILE A 90 -7.70 4.73 -24.69
C ILE A 90 -8.96 5.30 -24.08
N THR A 91 -9.82 4.46 -23.53
CA THR A 91 -10.98 4.97 -22.82
C THR A 91 -10.57 5.59 -21.47
N ARG A 92 -11.25 6.66 -21.07
CA ARG A 92 -11.04 7.30 -19.76
C ARG A 92 -11.18 6.29 -18.60
N PHE A 93 -12.09 5.33 -18.75
CA PHE A 93 -12.32 4.28 -17.76
C PHE A 93 -11.12 3.33 -17.63
N GLU A 94 -10.52 2.88 -18.73
CA GLU A 94 -9.30 2.05 -18.72
C GLU A 94 -8.11 2.77 -18.07
N ALA A 95 -7.97 4.08 -18.31
CA ALA A 95 -6.91 4.88 -17.70
C ALA A 95 -7.07 5.00 -16.18
N VAL A 96 -8.28 5.30 -15.70
CA VAL A 96 -8.58 5.44 -14.26
C VAL A 96 -8.43 4.10 -13.54
N THR A 97 -9.02 3.03 -14.08
CA THR A 97 -8.95 1.69 -13.48
C THR A 97 -7.54 1.12 -13.47
N GLY A 98 -6.77 1.32 -14.55
CA GLY A 98 -5.37 0.88 -14.61
C GLY A 98 -4.49 1.55 -13.56
N LYS A 99 -4.62 2.88 -13.38
CA LYS A 99 -3.90 3.65 -12.37
C LYS A 99 -4.32 3.26 -10.94
N PHE A 100 -5.61 3.10 -10.70
CA PHE A 100 -6.13 2.64 -9.41
C PHE A 100 -5.57 1.26 -9.04
N LEU A 101 -5.66 0.28 -9.94
CA LEU A 101 -5.13 -1.06 -9.70
C LEU A 101 -3.63 -1.05 -9.45
N ALA A 102 -2.87 -0.22 -10.16
CA ALA A 102 -1.42 -0.09 -9.93
C ALA A 102 -1.11 0.43 -8.52
N ALA A 103 -1.81 1.48 -8.06
CA ALA A 103 -1.66 2.00 -6.70
C ALA A 103 -2.11 0.98 -5.64
N TRP A 104 -3.22 0.28 -5.88
CA TRP A 104 -3.77 -0.72 -4.97
C TRP A 104 -2.84 -1.93 -4.80
N VAL A 105 -2.26 -2.44 -5.89
CA VAL A 105 -1.26 -3.51 -5.84
C VAL A 105 0.03 -3.02 -5.18
N PHE A 106 0.47 -1.79 -5.45
CA PHE A 106 1.64 -1.21 -4.79
C PHE A 106 1.46 -1.12 -3.26
N ALA A 107 0.28 -0.66 -2.79
CA ALA A 107 -0.05 -0.66 -1.37
C ALA A 107 -0.08 -2.08 -0.79
N GLY A 108 -0.63 -3.06 -1.54
CA GLY A 108 -0.60 -4.47 -1.17
C GLY A 108 0.82 -5.03 -1.02
N ILE A 109 1.75 -4.66 -1.93
CA ILE A 109 3.17 -5.03 -1.82
C ILE A 109 3.78 -4.44 -0.55
N ALA A 110 3.55 -3.16 -0.28
CA ALA A 110 4.05 -2.51 0.95
C ALA A 110 3.53 -3.20 2.22
N LEU A 111 2.26 -3.60 2.22
CA LEU A 111 1.63 -4.38 3.30
C LEU A 111 2.22 -5.79 3.42
N LEU A 112 2.46 -6.50 2.33
CA LEU A 112 3.14 -7.81 2.36
C LEU A 112 4.55 -7.73 2.93
N LEU A 113 5.27 -6.63 2.69
CA LEU A 113 6.60 -6.43 3.27
C LEU A 113 6.59 -6.30 4.81
N THR A 114 5.42 -6.15 5.44
CA THR A 114 5.29 -6.17 6.91
C THR A 114 5.34 -7.58 7.52
N PHE A 115 5.56 -8.63 6.71
CA PHE A 115 5.70 -10.01 7.16
C PHE A 115 6.66 -10.23 8.35
N PRO A 116 7.76 -9.46 8.56
CA PRO A 116 8.60 -9.65 9.74
C PRO A 116 7.84 -9.44 11.05
N MET A 117 6.81 -8.58 11.07
CA MET A 117 5.98 -8.39 12.26
C MET A 117 5.20 -9.65 12.63
N VAL A 118 4.63 -10.34 11.63
CA VAL A 118 3.91 -11.61 11.85
C VAL A 118 4.85 -12.65 12.43
N ILE A 119 6.09 -12.72 11.94
CA ILE A 119 7.13 -13.62 12.46
C ILE A 119 7.45 -13.27 13.91
N THR A 120 7.64 -11.98 14.23
CA THR A 120 7.92 -11.54 15.60
C THR A 120 6.79 -11.95 16.55
N VAL A 121 5.53 -11.72 16.19
CA VAL A 121 4.39 -12.07 17.08
C VAL A 121 4.24 -13.57 17.24
N ASN A 122 4.44 -14.36 16.17
CA ASN A 122 4.42 -15.83 16.26
C ASN A 122 5.61 -16.42 17.02
N TYR A 123 6.74 -15.72 17.09
CA TYR A 123 7.89 -16.15 17.87
C TYR A 123 7.73 -15.84 19.37
N LEU A 124 7.12 -14.69 19.70
CA LEU A 124 6.94 -14.26 21.09
C LEU A 124 5.70 -14.87 21.78
N GLY A 125 4.76 -15.44 21.03
CA GLY A 125 3.58 -16.10 21.61
C GLY A 125 2.79 -16.92 20.59
N GLU A 126 1.55 -17.26 20.93
CA GLU A 126 0.65 -18.05 20.08
C GLU A 126 -0.52 -17.19 19.59
N PRO A 127 -0.29 -16.27 18.61
CA PRO A 127 -1.38 -15.46 18.07
C PRO A 127 -2.36 -16.30 17.25
N ASP A 128 -3.60 -15.82 17.16
CA ASP A 128 -4.57 -16.33 16.20
C ASP A 128 -4.18 -15.91 14.77
N ASN A 129 -3.52 -16.81 14.06
CA ASN A 129 -3.11 -16.60 12.67
C ASN A 129 -4.31 -16.43 11.71
N GLY A 130 -5.50 -16.95 12.05
CA GLY A 130 -6.72 -16.71 11.28
C GLY A 130 -7.16 -15.25 11.38
N ALA A 131 -7.16 -14.69 12.60
CA ALA A 131 -7.44 -13.28 12.83
C ALA A 131 -6.40 -12.36 12.14
N ILE A 132 -5.12 -12.75 12.14
CA ILE A 132 -4.07 -12.01 11.45
C ILE A 132 -4.31 -11.99 9.93
N LEU A 133 -4.59 -13.14 9.31
CA LEU A 133 -4.88 -13.20 7.87
C LEU A 133 -6.11 -12.39 7.49
N ALA A 134 -7.18 -12.47 8.29
CA ALA A 134 -8.38 -11.66 8.08
C ALA A 134 -8.08 -10.16 8.22
N GLY A 135 -7.25 -9.77 9.20
CA GLY A 135 -6.79 -8.40 9.37
C GLY A 135 -6.00 -7.89 8.17
N TYR A 136 -5.06 -8.67 7.65
CA TYR A 136 -4.29 -8.32 6.45
C TYR A 136 -5.16 -8.20 5.21
N PHE A 137 -6.13 -9.10 5.04
CA PHE A 137 -7.08 -9.02 3.94
C PHE A 137 -7.96 -7.77 4.07
N GLY A 138 -8.45 -7.48 5.27
CA GLY A 138 -9.22 -6.26 5.58
C GLY A 138 -8.42 -4.99 5.30
N SER A 139 -7.16 -4.93 5.74
CA SER A 139 -6.26 -3.82 5.45
C SER A 139 -6.01 -3.67 3.95
N TRP A 140 -5.81 -4.76 3.21
CA TRP A 140 -5.63 -4.68 1.76
C TRP A 140 -6.87 -4.13 1.04
N LEU A 141 -8.08 -4.50 1.48
CA LEU A 141 -9.32 -3.93 0.96
C LEU A 141 -9.45 -2.45 1.34
N LEU A 142 -9.08 -2.07 2.57
CA LEU A 142 -9.12 -0.69 3.06
C LEU A 142 -8.18 0.22 2.26
N ALA A 143 -7.08 -0.30 1.71
CA ALA A 143 -6.20 0.46 0.81
C ALA A 143 -6.87 0.85 -0.52
N GLY A 144 -7.92 0.14 -0.93
CA GLY A 144 -8.67 0.39 -2.17
C GLY A 144 -10.04 1.05 -1.96
N ALA A 145 -10.42 1.36 -0.72
CA ALA A 145 -11.67 2.01 -0.35
C ALA A 145 -11.55 3.54 -0.40
#